data_AF-A0A732PV68-F1
#
_entry.id   AF-A0A732PV68-F1
#
_cell.length_a   1.000
_cell.length_b   1.000
_cell.length_c   1.000
_cell.angle_alpha   90.00
_cell.angle_beta   90.00
_cell.angle_gamma   90.00
#
_symmetry.space_group_name_H-M   'P 1'
#
loop_
_entity.id
_entity.type
_entity.pdbx_description
1 polymer ?
#
loop_
_entity_poly.entity_id
_entity_poly.type
_entity_poly.pdbx_seq_one_letter_code
_entity_poly.pdbx_strand_id
1 'polypeptide(L)' 'MITDVDTVFLVYPIWWYKMPMALYSLLEQVDFSGKNIVPVVGHGGSRLGGTDKDIQQLQPQANVK' A
#
# COMPACT_ATOMS: atom_id res chain seq x y z
N MET A 1 -13.89 -4.65 12.57
CA MET A 1 -12.81 -3.64 12.43
C MET A 1 -11.77 -4.18 11.45
N ILE A 2 -10.69 -3.46 11.11
CA ILE A 2 -9.66 -3.97 10.16
C ILE A 2 -9.01 -5.30 10.61
N THR A 3 -9.23 -5.67 11.87
CA THR A 3 -8.93 -6.98 12.45
C THR A 3 -9.58 -8.15 11.71
N ASP A 4 -10.75 -7.96 11.11
CA ASP A 4 -11.60 -9.04 10.59
C ASP A 4 -11.35 -9.33 9.10
N VAL A 5 -10.39 -8.62 8.49
CA VAL A 5 -9.99 -8.83 7.09
C VAL A 5 -8.59 -9.42 7.03
N ASP A 6 -8.35 -10.38 6.13
CA ASP A 6 -7.03 -10.98 5.95
C ASP A 6 -6.22 -10.31 4.82
N THR A 7 -6.93 -9.72 3.86
CA THR A 7 -6.33 -9.09 2.67
C THR A 7 -6.92 -7.72 2.44
N VAL A 8 -6.04 -6.75 2.18
CA VAL A 8 -6.37 -5.36 1.89
C VAL A 8 -5.86 -5.02 0.50
N PHE A 9 -6.77 -4.60 -0.38
CA PHE A 9 -6.42 -4.10 -1.70
C PHE A 9 -6.26 -2.59 -1.63
N LEU A 10 -5.04 -2.09 -1.90
CA LEU A 10 -4.78 -0.66 -1.97
C LEU A 10 -4.85 -0.23 -3.44
N VAL A 11 -5.95 0.40 -3.82
CA VAL A 11 -6.18 0.87 -5.18
C VAL A 11 -5.85 2.35 -5.30
N TYR A 12 -4.84 2.71 -6.09
CA TYR A 12 -4.40 4.11 -6.23
C TYR A 12 -3.71 4.39 -7.58
N PRO A 13 -3.70 5.66 -8.03
CA PRO A 13 -2.89 6.07 -9.18
C PRO A 13 -1.42 6.27 -8.80
N ILE A 14 -0.50 6.06 -9.74
CA ILE A 14 0.88 6.56 -9.58
C ILE A 14 0.95 8.04 -9.90
N TRP A 15 1.52 8.81 -8.97
CA TRP A 15 1.89 10.21 -9.20
C TRP A 15 3.41 10.33 -9.09
N TRP A 16 4.07 10.63 -10.21
CA TRP A 16 5.53 10.81 -10.24
C TRP A 16 6.31 9.64 -9.58
N TYR A 17 5.92 8.41 -9.90
CA TYR A 17 6.50 7.18 -9.33
C TYR A 17 6.26 6.98 -7.82
N LYS A 18 5.28 7.69 -7.23
CA LYS A 18 4.92 7.62 -5.82
C LYS A 18 3.41 7.42 -5.60
N MET A 19 3.05 7.08 -4.36
CA MET A 19 1.66 7.03 -3.91
C MET A 19 1.12 8.44 -3.63
N PRO A 20 -0.20 8.66 -3.68
CA PRO A 20 -0.80 9.89 -3.17
C PRO A 20 -0.50 10.11 -1.68
N MET A 21 -0.34 11.37 -1.26
CA MET A 21 -0.04 11.72 0.15
C MET A 21 -1.06 11.17 1.15
N ALA A 22 -2.34 11.11 0.77
CA ALA A 22 -3.38 10.53 1.63
C ALA A 22 -3.12 9.06 1.98
N LEU A 23 -2.46 8.31 1.09
CA LEU A 23 -2.17 6.89 1.33
C LEU A 23 -1.01 6.71 2.32
N TYR A 24 -0.03 7.62 2.31
CA TYR A 24 1.00 7.67 3.35
C TYR A 24 0.37 7.90 4.74
N SER A 25 -0.52 8.88 4.86
CA SER A 25 -1.21 9.14 6.14
C SER A 25 -2.07 7.95 6.59
N LEU A 26 -2.73 7.25 5.67
CA LEU A 26 -3.47 6.03 5.99
C LEU A 26 -2.54 4.93 6.54
N LEU A 27 -1.42 4.69 5.85
CA LEU A 27 -0.42 3.69 6.24
C LEU A 27 0.31 4.06 7.54
N GLU A 28 0.28 5.31 7.97
CA GLU A 28 0.83 5.71 9.28
C GLU A 28 -0.18 5.55 10.41
N GLN A 29 -1.47 5.73 10.14
CA GLN A 29 -2.53 5.78 11.15
C GLN A 29 -3.18 4.43 11.45
N VAL A 30 -3.05 3.46 10.54
CA VAL A 30 -3.74 2.18 10.61
C VAL A 30 -2.71 1.05 10.66
N ASP A 31 -2.86 0.16 11.63
CA ASP A 31 -2.02 -1.02 11.76
C ASP A 31 -2.50 -2.14 10.82
N PHE A 32 -1.62 -2.54 9.89
CA PHE A 32 -1.85 -3.65 8.97
C PHE A 32 -0.99 -4.89 9.33
N SER A 33 -0.46 -4.96 10.55
CA SER A 33 0.34 -6.09 11.03
C SER A 33 -0.36 -7.43 10.79
N GLY A 34 0.34 -8.38 10.18
CA GLY A 34 -0.18 -9.71 9.86
C GLY A 34 -1.19 -9.75 8.70
N LYS A 35 -1.50 -8.63 8.06
CA LYS A 35 -2.40 -8.57 6.90
C LYS A 35 -1.64 -8.69 5.60
N ASN A 36 -2.31 -9.20 4.57
CA ASN A 36 -1.81 -9.15 3.21
C ASN A 36 -2.21 -7.83 2.57
N ILE A 37 -1.24 -7.06 2.06
CA ILE A 37 -1.49 -5.84 1.30
C ILE A 37 -1.22 -6.13 -0.17
N VAL A 38 -2.21 -5.87 -1.03
CA VAL A 38 -2.10 -6.04 -2.48
C VAL A 38 -2.23 -4.66 -3.14
N PRO A 39 -1.13 -4.08 -3.64
CA PRO A 39 -1.17 -2.82 -4.39
C PRO A 39 -1.81 -3.05 -5.76
N VAL A 40 -2.87 -2.30 -6.07
CA VAL A 40 -3.54 -2.32 -7.37
C VAL A 40 -3.42 -0.93 -7.97
N VAL A 41 -2.57 -0.83 -8.99
CA VAL A 41 -2.06 0.46 -9.42
C VAL A 41 -2.50 0.78 -10.85
N GLY A 42 -3.21 1.90 -11.01
CA GLY A 42 -3.43 2.51 -12.32
C GLY A 42 -2.15 3.22 -12.76
N HIS A 43 -1.46 2.69 -13.79
CA HIS A 43 -0.18 3.24 -14.26
C HIS A 43 -0.12 3.44 -15.78
N GLY A 44 0.54 4.51 -16.22
CA GLY A 44 0.80 4.80 -17.64
C GLY A 44 2.02 4.07 -18.23
N GLY A 45 2.52 3.03 -17.57
CA GLY A 45 3.71 2.26 -17.98
C GLY A 45 4.77 2.09 -16.88
N SER A 46 4.65 2.84 -15.79
CA SER A 46 5.57 2.82 -14.64
C SER A 46 5.50 1.57 -13.76
N ARG A 47 4.56 0.65 -14.01
CA ARG A 47 4.26 -0.47 -13.11
C ARG A 47 3.94 0.07 -11.71
N LEU A 48 4.52 -0.51 -10.66
CA LEU A 48 4.36 -0.06 -9.28
C LEU A 48 5.22 1.15 -8.92
N GLY A 49 6.14 1.61 -9.77
CA GLY A 49 6.99 2.78 -9.45
C GLY A 49 7.85 2.67 -8.18
N GLY A 50 7.96 1.49 -7.57
CA GLY A 50 8.65 1.26 -6.30
C GLY A 50 7.77 1.49 -5.06
N THR A 51 6.48 1.76 -5.23
CA THR A 51 5.56 2.00 -4.10
C THR A 51 5.33 0.78 -3.22
N ASP A 52 5.51 -0.43 -3.76
CA ASP A 52 5.52 -1.69 -3.01
C ASP A 52 6.56 -1.67 -1.87
N LYS A 53 7.75 -1.13 -2.14
CA LYS A 53 8.81 -0.98 -1.13
C LYS A 53 8.47 0.09 -0.10
N ASP A 54 7.92 1.22 -0.56
CA ASP A 54 7.45 2.28 0.33
C ASP A 54 6.38 1.74 1.31
N ILE A 55 5.40 0.97 0.80
CA ILE A 55 4.38 0.32 1.63
C ILE A 55 5.03 -0.65 2.62
N GLN A 56 5.95 -1.50 2.17
CA GLN A 56 6.62 -2.47 3.04
C GLN A 56 7.45 -1.79 4.14
N GLN A 57 8.04 -0.62 3.84
CA GLN A 57 8.79 0.16 4.83
C GLN A 57 7.88 0.80 5.87
N LEU A 58 6.71 1.31 5.47
CA LEU A 58 5.73 1.91 6.38
C LEU A 58 5.01 0.86 7.22
N GLN A 59 4.80 -0.33 6.66
CA GLN A 59 4.10 -1.45 7.28
C GLN A 59 4.99 -2.70 7.30
N PRO A 60 6.08 -2.72 8.11
CA PRO A 60 7.08 -3.78 8.09
C PRO A 60 6.55 -5.15 8.55
N GLN A 61 5.44 -5.16 9.28
CA GLN A 61 4.78 -6.38 9.77
C GLN A 61 3.63 -6.84 8.87
N ALA A 62 3.33 -6.10 7.79
CA ALA A 62 2.39 -6.53 6.77
C ALA A 62 3.10 -7.34 5.68
N ASN A 63 2.36 -8.21 5.02
CA ASN A 63 2.84 -8.98 3.88
C ASN A 63 2.44 -8.28 2.57
N VAL A 64 3.36 -7.54 1.95
CA VAL A 64 3.12 -6.84 0.69
C VAL A 64 3.34 -7.82 -0.48
N LYS A 65 2.29 -8.04 -1.29
CA LYS A 65 2.29 -8.99 -2.40
C LYS A 65 2.37 -8.32 -3.77
#